data_AF-A0A6V7HMX7-F1
#
_entry.id   AF-A0A6V7HMX7-F1
#
_cell.length_a   1.000
_cell.length_b   1.000
_cell.length_c   1.000
_cell.angle_alpha   90.00
_cell.angle_beta   90.00
_cell.angle_gamma   90.00
#
_symmetry.space_group_name_H-M   'P 1'
#
loop_
_entity.id
_entity.type
_entity.pdbx_description
1 polymer ?
#
loop_
_entity_poly.entity_id
_entity_poly.type
_entity_poly.pdbx_seq_one_letter_code
_entity_poly.pdbx_strand_id
1 'polypeptide(L)'
;VEGGELSIKLARHWGYKVKKIPPNKATIIFAQSNFWGRSIAAVSASTEPLSYTDFGPLVPNFEKIPYDDLAALEQKFKENPNICAFMVEPIQGEAGVRMPT
;
A
#
# COMPACT_ATOMS: atom_id res chain seq x y z
N VAL A 1 -3.82 2.86 13.07
CA VAL A 1 -2.84 1.76 12.94
C VAL A 1 -3.53 0.41 12.80
N GLU A 2 -4.20 -0.10 13.84
CA GLU A 2 -4.82 -1.45 13.80
C GLU A 2 -5.87 -1.62 12.69
N GLY A 3 -6.64 -0.57 12.39
CA GLY A 3 -7.59 -0.58 11.26
C GLY A 3 -6.92 -0.84 9.90
N GLY A 4 -5.74 -0.25 9.65
CA GLY A 4 -5.00 -0.47 8.40
C GLY A 4 -4.43 -1.88 8.30
N GLU A 5 -3.90 -2.40 9.41
CA GLU A 5 -3.41 -3.79 9.50
C GLU A 5 -4.53 -4.79 9.20
N LEU A 6 -5.74 -4.57 9.76
CA LEU A 6 -6.90 -5.42 9.49
C LEU A 6 -7.31 -5.34 8.02
N SER A 7 -7.37 -4.15 7.42
CA SER A 7 -7.68 -3.97 5.99
C SER A 7 -6.71 -4.74 5.09
N ILE A 8 -5.41 -4.69 5.38
CA ILE A 8 -4.37 -5.45 4.66
C ILE A 8 -4.61 -6.96 4.79
N LYS A 9 -4.91 -7.45 6.00
CA LYS A 9 -5.21 -8.87 6.24
C LYS A 9 -6.45 -9.32 5.46
N LEU A 10 -7.52 -8.52 5.47
CA LEU A 10 -8.75 -8.80 4.74
C LEU A 10 -8.51 -8.83 3.23
N ALA A 11 -7.81 -7.83 2.69
CA ALA A 11 -7.48 -7.76 1.27
C ALA A 11 -6.63 -8.96 0.81
N ARG A 12 -5.59 -9.33 1.58
CA ARG A 12 -4.75 -10.51 1.29
C ARG A 12 -5.56 -11.80 1.39
N HIS A 13 -6.36 -11.96 2.45
CA HIS A 13 -7.20 -13.14 2.64
C HIS A 13 -8.18 -13.32 1.47
N TRP A 14 -8.89 -12.25 1.08
CA TRP A 14 -9.74 -12.23 -0.10
C TRP A 14 -8.96 -12.54 -1.38
N GLY A 15 -7.77 -11.95 -1.55
CA GLY A 15 -6.90 -12.17 -2.70
C GLY A 15 -6.54 -13.65 -2.89
N TYR A 16 -6.21 -14.34 -1.80
CA TYR A 16 -5.91 -15.77 -1.85
C TYR A 16 -7.16 -16.65 -2.02
N LYS A 17 -8.26 -16.34 -1.31
CA LYS A 17 -9.45 -17.20 -1.27
C LYS A 17 -10.36 -17.03 -2.47
N VAL A 18 -10.54 -15.80 -2.95
CA VAL A 18 -11.51 -15.44 -3.99
C VAL A 18 -10.79 -15.17 -5.31
N LYS A 19 -9.83 -14.22 -5.34
CA LYS A 19 -9.09 -13.87 -6.56
C LYS A 19 -8.10 -14.97 -7.01
N LYS A 20 -7.82 -15.95 -6.16
CA LYS A 20 -6.90 -17.08 -6.41
C LYS A 20 -5.47 -16.65 -6.71
N ILE A 21 -5.01 -15.56 -6.08
CA ILE A 21 -3.60 -15.16 -6.14
C ILE A 21 -2.73 -16.31 -5.56
N PRO A 22 -1.59 -16.66 -6.17
CA PRO A 22 -0.71 -17.68 -5.63
C PRO A 22 -0.25 -17.38 -4.19
N PRO A 23 0.03 -18.41 -3.37
CA PRO A 23 0.47 -18.20 -1.99
C PRO A 23 1.65 -17.23 -1.88
N ASN A 24 1.56 -16.30 -0.91
CA ASN A 24 2.58 -15.27 -0.63
C ASN A 24 2.88 -14.29 -1.78
N LYS A 25 2.03 -14.22 -2.81
CA LYS A 25 2.19 -13.30 -3.94
C LYS A 25 1.25 -12.08 -3.92
N ALA A 26 0.37 -11.96 -2.92
CA ALA A 26 -0.57 -10.82 -2.88
C ALA A 26 0.16 -9.49 -2.67
N THR A 27 -0.04 -8.59 -3.63
CA THR A 27 0.51 -7.23 -3.62
C THR A 27 -0.55 -6.23 -3.19
N ILE A 28 -0.16 -5.23 -2.40
CA ILE A 28 -0.99 -4.05 -2.11
C ILE A 28 -0.25 -2.83 -2.62
N ILE A 29 -0.97 -1.97 -3.33
CA ILE A 29 -0.46 -0.68 -3.80
C ILE A 29 -0.78 0.39 -2.75
N PHE A 30 0.18 1.26 -2.49
CA PHE A 30 0.03 2.46 -1.69
C PHE A 30 0.36 3.70 -2.54
N ALA A 31 -0.25 4.83 -2.23
CA ALA A 31 0.20 6.11 -2.76
C ALA A 31 1.52 6.53 -2.09
N GLN A 32 2.46 7.12 -2.82
CA GLN A 32 3.65 7.75 -2.25
C GLN A 32 3.24 8.85 -1.26
N SER A 33 4.05 9.08 -0.22
CA SER A 33 3.75 10.00 0.90
C SER A 33 2.52 9.62 1.74
N ASN A 34 2.06 8.37 1.65
CA ASN A 34 1.00 7.86 2.53
C ASN A 34 1.39 7.89 4.01
N PHE A 35 0.40 8.06 4.88
CA PHE A 35 0.54 7.81 6.30
C PHE A 35 -0.69 7.09 6.88
N TRP A 36 -0.46 5.94 7.51
CA TRP A 36 -1.53 5.17 8.15
C TRP A 36 -1.13 4.50 9.47
N GLY A 37 0.10 4.76 9.94
CA GLY A 37 0.59 4.29 11.23
C GLY A 37 2.10 4.18 11.34
N ARG A 38 2.55 3.53 12.42
CA ARG A 38 3.97 3.31 12.76
C ARG A 38 4.32 1.85 13.06
N SER A 39 3.42 0.91 12.78
CA SER A 39 3.74 -0.52 12.83
C SER A 39 4.76 -0.88 11.75
N ILE A 40 5.40 -2.05 11.86
CA ILE A 40 6.31 -2.56 10.83
C ILE A 40 5.66 -2.56 9.44
N ALA A 41 4.39 -2.98 9.31
CA ALA A 41 3.71 -2.93 8.02
C ALA A 41 3.47 -1.48 7.54
N ALA A 42 3.11 -0.56 8.45
CA ALA A 42 2.93 0.85 8.09
C ALA A 42 4.21 1.48 7.56
N VAL A 43 5.32 1.31 8.27
CA VAL A 43 6.61 1.86 7.83
C VAL A 43 7.13 1.16 6.56
N SER A 44 6.75 -0.10 6.33
CA SER A 44 7.07 -0.81 5.07
C SER A 44 6.44 -0.15 3.83
N ALA A 45 5.26 0.46 4.00
CA ALA A 45 4.56 1.19 2.94
C ALA A 45 5.01 2.66 2.80
N SER A 46 5.80 3.18 3.73
CA SER A 46 6.25 4.58 3.71
C SER A 46 7.27 4.85 2.60
N THR A 47 7.31 6.11 2.16
CA THR A 47 8.37 6.68 1.29
C THR A 47 9.22 7.70 2.03
N GLU A 48 8.92 7.99 3.29
CA GLU A 48 9.66 8.94 4.12
C GLU A 48 10.80 8.20 4.83
N PRO A 49 12.09 8.50 4.54
CA PRO A 49 13.24 7.78 5.12
C PRO A 49 13.22 7.72 6.64
N LEU A 50 12.83 8.82 7.31
CA LEU A 50 12.75 8.87 8.77
C LEU A 50 11.71 7.91 9.36
N SER A 51 10.77 7.43 8.55
CA SER A 51 9.73 6.51 8.99
C SER A 51 10.17 5.04 8.96
N TYR A 52 11.10 4.64 8.10
CA TYR A 52 11.43 3.21 7.86
C TYR A 52 12.91 2.84 8.05
N THR A 53 13.82 3.82 8.12
CA THR A 53 15.25 3.58 8.34
C THR A 53 15.48 2.78 9.62
N ASP A 54 16.35 1.79 9.57
CA ASP A 54 16.73 0.91 10.69
C ASP A 54 15.60 0.07 11.33
N PHE A 55 14.44 -0.06 10.69
CA PHE A 55 13.32 -0.91 11.15
C PHE A 55 13.15 -2.22 10.37
N GLY A 56 14.15 -2.62 9.57
CA GLY A 56 14.09 -3.81 8.73
C GLY A 56 14.13 -5.14 9.50
N PRO A 57 13.70 -6.26 8.88
CA PRO A 57 13.21 -6.36 7.51
C PRO A 57 11.78 -5.84 7.34
N LEU A 58 11.53 -5.16 6.23
CA LEU A 58 10.22 -4.61 5.88
C LEU A 58 9.32 -5.67 5.21
N VAL A 59 8.02 -5.45 5.27
CA VAL A 59 6.99 -6.32 4.69
C VAL A 59 7.10 -6.29 3.16
N PRO A 60 7.28 -7.43 2.49
CA PRO A 60 7.37 -7.49 1.02
C PRO A 60 6.00 -7.28 0.35
N ASN A 61 6.04 -7.08 -0.97
CA ASN A 61 4.87 -6.91 -1.85
C ASN A 61 3.99 -5.69 -1.50
N PHE A 62 4.59 -4.66 -0.91
CA PHE A 62 4.00 -3.32 -0.83
C PHE A 62 4.61 -2.47 -1.93
N GLU A 63 3.83 -2.24 -2.99
CA GLU A 63 4.22 -1.38 -4.11
C GLU A 63 3.72 0.04 -3.87
N LYS A 64 4.43 1.02 -4.43
CA LYS A 64 4.12 2.45 -4.26
C LYS A 64 4.00 3.11 -5.64
N ILE A 65 2.99 3.94 -5.81
CA ILE A 65 2.78 4.77 -7.02
C ILE A 65 2.65 6.24 -6.63
N PRO A 66 2.95 7.19 -7.54
CA PRO A 66 2.66 8.60 -7.30
C PRO A 66 1.19 8.80 -6.87
N TYR A 67 0.97 9.62 -5.85
CA TYR A 67 -0.39 10.07 -5.51
C TYR A 67 -0.89 11.00 -6.63
N ASP A 68 -2.20 10.94 -6.88
CA ASP A 68 -2.87 11.72 -7.93
C ASP A 68 -2.45 11.36 -9.36
N ASP A 69 -2.15 10.08 -9.61
CA ASP A 69 -1.75 9.58 -10.93
C ASP A 69 -2.52 8.30 -11.32
N LEU A 70 -3.60 8.48 -12.08
CA LEU A 70 -4.43 7.37 -12.55
C LEU A 70 -3.73 6.52 -13.62
N ALA A 71 -2.83 7.11 -14.42
CA ALA A 71 -2.10 6.38 -15.45
C ALA A 71 -1.11 5.39 -14.81
N ALA A 72 -0.38 5.83 -13.77
CA ALA A 72 0.50 4.96 -13.00
C ALA A 72 -0.28 3.84 -12.30
N LEU A 73 -1.45 4.15 -11.73
CA LEU A 73 -2.32 3.15 -11.12
C LEU A 73 -2.77 2.11 -12.15
N GLU A 74 -3.30 2.56 -13.29
CA GLU A 74 -3.78 1.68 -14.36
C GLU A 74 -2.66 0.79 -14.89
N GLN A 75 -1.47 1.36 -15.14
CA GLN A 75 -0.31 0.60 -15.58
C GLN A 75 0.07 -0.50 -14.59
N LYS A 76 0.11 -0.20 -13.29
CA LYS A 76 0.42 -1.21 -12.27
C LYS A 76 -0.58 -2.35 -12.25
N PHE A 77 -1.88 -2.06 -12.38
CA PHE A 77 -2.90 -3.10 -12.44
C PHE A 77 -2.82 -3.95 -13.71
N LYS A 78 -2.34 -3.40 -14.84
CA LYS A 78 -2.06 -4.16 -16.06
C LYS A 78 -0.84 -5.08 -15.91
N GLU A 79 0.21 -4.63 -15.25
CA GLU A 79 1.47 -5.36 -15.11
C GLU A 79 1.41 -6.49 -14.08
N ASN A 80 0.68 -6.29 -12.97
CA ASN A 80 0.70 -7.23 -11.85
C ASN A 80 -0.70 -7.81 -11.55
N PRO A 81 -1.03 -9.02 -12.03
CA PRO A 81 -2.33 -9.64 -11.76
C PRO A 81 -2.53 -9.99 -10.26
N ASN A 82 -1.47 -9.97 -9.45
CA ASN A 82 -1.49 -10.35 -8.04
C ASN A 82 -1.84 -9.18 -7.09
N ILE A 83 -2.14 -7.99 -7.61
CA ILE A 83 -2.60 -6.87 -6.77
C ILE A 83 -3.98 -7.21 -6.18
N CYS A 84 -4.12 -7.18 -4.86
CA CYS A 84 -5.40 -7.42 -4.19
C CYS A 84 -6.07 -6.15 -3.65
N ALA A 85 -5.34 -5.04 -3.51
CA ALA A 85 -5.90 -3.76 -3.05
C ALA A 85 -5.03 -2.57 -3.46
N PHE A 86 -5.68 -1.40 -3.47
CA PHE A 86 -5.04 -0.09 -3.46
C PHE A 86 -5.48 0.64 -2.18
N MET A 87 -4.52 1.05 -1.35
CA MET A 87 -4.77 1.78 -0.12
C MET A 87 -4.39 3.25 -0.31
N VAL A 88 -5.37 4.13 -0.13
CA VAL A 88 -5.26 5.55 -0.49
C VAL A 88 -6.05 6.42 0.50
N GLU A 89 -5.51 7.59 0.78
CA GLU A 89 -6.19 8.65 1.53
C GLU A 89 -6.98 9.52 0.53
N PRO A 90 -8.25 9.88 0.80
CA PRO A 90 -9.01 10.79 -0.06
C PRO A 90 -8.32 12.15 -0.26
N ILE A 91 -7.65 12.64 0.80
CA ILE A 91 -6.76 13.80 0.83
C ILE A 91 -5.59 13.36 1.74
N GLN A 92 -4.33 13.50 1.30
CA GLN A 92 -3.21 13.05 2.13
C GLN A 92 -2.97 14.05 3.27
N GLY A 93 -3.11 13.59 4.51
CA GLY A 93 -3.03 14.44 5.70
C GLY A 93 -1.59 14.84 6.03
N GLU A 94 -0.79 13.87 6.47
CA GLU A 94 0.60 14.07 6.91
C GLU A 94 1.55 14.50 5.77
N ALA A 95 1.14 14.32 4.51
CA ALA A 95 1.84 14.86 3.36
C ALA A 95 1.61 16.37 3.13
N GLY A 96 0.93 17.05 4.05
CA GLY A 96 0.67 18.50 3.99
C GLY A 96 -0.68 18.87 3.38
N VAL A 97 -1.74 18.10 3.69
CA VAL A 97 -3.12 18.36 3.21
C VAL A 97 -3.17 18.43 1.66
N ARG A 98 -2.65 17.38 1.02
CA ARG A 98 -2.59 17.30 -0.45
C ARG A 98 -3.93 16.84 -1.01
N MET A 99 -4.64 17.73 -1.68
CA MET A 99 -5.87 17.41 -2.43
C MET A 99 -5.52 16.79 -3.79
N PRO A 100 -6.23 15.74 -4.23
CA PRO A 100 -6.11 15.21 -5.58
C PRO A 100 -6.81 16.13 -6.60
N THR A 101 -6.43 16.05 -7.87
CA THR A 101 -6.91 16.92 -8.95
C THR A 101 -7.35 16.18 -10.21
#